data_AF-A0A1Z4LNX2-F1
#
_entry.id   AF-A0A1Z4LNX2-F1
#
_cell.length_a   1.000
_cell.length_b   1.000
_cell.length_c   1.000
_cell.angle_alpha   90.00
_cell.angle_beta   90.00
_cell.angle_gamma   90.00
#
_symmetry.space_group_name_H-M   'P 1'
#
loop_
_entity.id
_entity.type
_entity.pdbx_description
1 polymer ?
#
loop_
_entity_poly.entity_id
_entity_poly.type
_entity_poly.pdbx_seq_one_letter_code
_entity_poly.pdbx_strand_id
1 'polypeptide(L)'
;MWSSGTTYGTPPLRLSLQGTRHHFNNFIPQLLVGSIQKRLQIYSTLLKIIAHKAVPERPGRCEPRVRKRRPKAYPLMTKSRHELRTKLQTA
;
A
#
# COMPACT_ATOMS: atom_id res chain seq x y z
N MET A 1 -6.39 -5.13 6.19
CA MET A 1 -5.29 -4.15 6.38
C MET A 1 -5.48 -3.37 7.69
N TRP A 2 -6.55 -2.57 7.82
CA TRP A 2 -6.78 -1.75 9.02
C TRP A 2 -6.82 -2.56 10.32
N SER A 3 -7.59 -3.66 10.34
CA SER A 3 -7.68 -4.56 11.49
C SER A 3 -6.33 -5.14 11.92
N SER A 4 -5.46 -5.45 10.96
CA SER A 4 -4.12 -5.97 11.26
C SER A 4 -3.26 -4.90 11.95
N GLY A 5 -3.31 -3.65 11.45
CA GLY A 5 -2.59 -2.54 12.05
C GLY A 5 -3.06 -2.24 13.47
N THR A 6 -4.38 -2.19 13.69
CA THR A 6 -4.96 -1.95 15.03
C THR A 6 -4.66 -3.09 16.01
N THR A 7 -4.68 -4.35 15.55
CA THR A 7 -4.44 -5.52 16.42
C THR A 7 -2.97 -5.69 16.81
N TYR A 8 -2.03 -5.40 15.90
CA TYR A 8 -0.59 -5.63 16.12
C TYR A 8 0.23 -4.35 16.32
N GLY A 9 -0.42 -3.20 16.53
CA GLY A 9 0.26 -1.93 16.83
C GLY A 9 1.08 -1.33 15.67
N THR A 10 0.84 -1.77 14.43
CA THR A 10 1.50 -1.20 13.25
C THR A 10 0.61 -0.12 12.63
N PRO A 11 1.12 1.10 12.33
CA PRO A 11 0.29 2.15 11.74
C PRO A 11 -0.39 1.67 10.45
N PRO A 12 -1.74 1.67 10.35
CA PRO A 12 -2.45 1.11 9.20
C PRO A 12 -2.03 1.68 7.85
N LEU A 13 -1.66 2.98 7.81
CA LEU A 13 -1.21 3.68 6.61
C LEU A 13 0.20 3.26 6.15
N ARG A 14 0.97 2.59 7.01
CA ARG A 14 2.30 2.06 6.68
C ARG A 14 2.24 0.65 6.12
N LEU A 15 1.08 -0.01 6.16
CA LEU A 15 0.90 -1.36 5.62
C LEU A 15 0.72 -1.33 4.10
N SER A 16 1.31 -2.29 3.41
CA SER A 16 1.21 -2.40 1.95
C SER A 16 -0.18 -2.90 1.54
N LEU A 17 -0.93 -2.06 0.83
CA LEU A 17 -2.20 -2.45 0.22
C LEU A 17 -2.02 -3.60 -0.77
N GLN A 18 -0.99 -3.53 -1.62
CA GLN A 18 -0.72 -4.56 -2.62
C GLN A 18 -0.29 -5.88 -1.96
N GLY A 19 0.56 -5.81 -0.94
CA GLY A 19 0.96 -7.00 -0.16
C GLY A 19 -0.24 -7.64 0.54
N THR A 20 -1.13 -6.82 1.11
CA THR A 20 -2.39 -7.28 1.71
C THR A 20 -3.26 -8.02 0.70
N ARG A 21 -3.47 -7.45 -0.49
CA ARG A 21 -4.27 -8.08 -1.56
C ARG A 21 -3.68 -9.41 -2.02
N HIS A 22 -2.36 -9.45 -2.21
CA HIS A 22 -1.67 -10.68 -2.62
C HIS A 22 -1.86 -11.80 -1.59
N HIS A 23 -1.58 -11.53 -0.31
CA HIS A 23 -1.80 -12.52 0.74
C HIS A 23 -3.27 -12.92 0.82
N PHE A 24 -4.19 -11.96 0.84
CA PHE A 24 -5.63 -12.27 0.89
C PHE A 24 -6.04 -13.22 -0.24
N ASN A 25 -5.66 -12.93 -1.49
CA ASN A 25 -5.95 -13.80 -2.63
C ASN A 25 -5.38 -15.22 -2.46
N ASN A 26 -4.17 -15.36 -1.91
CA ASN A 26 -3.58 -16.68 -1.65
C ASN A 26 -4.34 -17.47 -0.57
N PHE A 27 -4.97 -16.78 0.39
CA PHE A 27 -5.74 -17.40 1.47
C PHE A 27 -7.20 -17.70 1.09
N ILE A 28 -7.73 -17.14 0.00
CA ILE A 28 -9.13 -17.35 -0.44
C ILE A 28 -9.48 -18.85 -0.53
N PRO A 29 -8.70 -19.74 -1.19
CA PRO A 29 -9.07 -21.14 -1.31
C PRO A 29 -9.22 -21.84 0.05
N GLN A 30 -8.33 -21.52 0.99
CA GLN A 30 -8.35 -22.10 2.34
C GLN A 30 -9.52 -21.56 3.19
N LEU A 31 -9.88 -20.28 2.99
CA LEU A 31 -11.03 -19.66 3.66
C LEU A 31 -12.35 -20.24 3.17
N LEU A 32 -12.46 -20.60 1.89
CA LEU A 32 -13.67 -21.17 1.30
C LEU A 32 -13.93 -22.62 1.76
N VAL A 33 -12.87 -23.44 1.84
CA VAL A 33 -12.98 -24.86 2.20
C VAL A 33 -13.05 -25.08 3.73
N GLY A 34 -12.54 -24.14 4.53
CA GLY A 34 -12.40 -24.31 5.98
C GLY A 34 -13.72 -24.34 6.75
N SER A 35 -13.74 -25.09 7.87
CA SER A 35 -14.76 -24.95 8.92
C SER A 35 -14.71 -23.57 9.58
N ILE A 36 -15.73 -23.19 10.33
CA ILE A 36 -15.79 -21.89 11.01
C ILE A 36 -14.55 -21.65 11.89
N GLN A 37 -14.17 -22.66 12.68
CA GLN A 37 -12.99 -22.59 13.55
C GLN A 37 -11.70 -22.42 12.74
N LYS A 38 -11.57 -23.15 11.62
CA LYS A 38 -10.40 -23.07 10.75
C LYS A 38 -10.30 -21.71 10.06
N ARG A 39 -11.43 -21.13 9.64
CA ARG A 39 -11.48 -19.78 9.06
C ARG A 39 -11.00 -18.72 10.04
N LEU A 40 -11.37 -18.81 11.31
CA LEU A 40 -10.89 -17.90 12.34
C LEU A 40 -9.36 -18.01 12.52
N GLN A 41 -8.81 -19.22 12.55
CA GLN A 41 -7.36 -19.44 12.62
C GLN A 41 -6.62 -18.88 11.39
N ILE A 42 -7.17 -19.11 10.20
CA ILE A 42 -6.62 -18.60 8.94
C ILE A 42 -6.65 -17.07 8.95
N TYR A 43 -7.77 -16.47 9.37
CA TYR A 43 -7.92 -15.03 9.44
C TYR A 43 -6.92 -14.39 10.41
N SER A 44 -6.75 -14.94 11.61
CA SER A 44 -5.73 -14.48 12.57
C SER A 44 -4.31 -14.58 11.98
N THR A 45 -4.02 -15.66 11.26
CA THR A 45 -2.73 -15.85 10.58
C THR A 45 -2.52 -14.80 9.49
N LEU A 46 -3.55 -14.54 8.68
CA LEU A 46 -3.53 -13.50 7.65
C LEU A 46 -3.25 -12.11 8.26
N LEU A 47 -3.93 -11.76 9.36
CA LEU A 47 -3.71 -10.49 10.05
C LEU A 47 -2.27 -10.38 10.56
N LYS A 48 -1.70 -11.45 11.12
CA LYS A 48 -0.30 -11.49 11.56
C LYS A 48 0.66 -11.25 10.41
N ILE A 49 0.46 -11.92 9.27
CA ILE A 49 1.30 -11.74 8.08
C ILE A 49 1.23 -10.31 7.56
N ILE A 50 0.03 -9.74 7.47
CA ILE A 50 -0.18 -8.37 7.00
C ILE A 50 0.57 -7.36 7.86
N ALA A 51 0.60 -7.55 9.19
CA ALA A 51 1.28 -6.63 10.11
C ALA A 51 2.78 -6.50 9.78
N HIS A 52 3.39 -7.58 9.29
CA HIS A 52 4.79 -7.59 8.85
C HIS A 52 5.02 -7.08 7.42
N LYS A 53 3.98 -6.62 6.70
CA LYS A 53 4.09 -6.05 5.34
C LYS A 53 4.11 -4.51 5.36
N ALA A 54 4.97 -3.93 6.19
CA ALA A 54 5.21 -2.50 6.19
C ALA A 54 5.93 -2.05 4.89
N VAL A 55 5.53 -0.90 4.35
CA VAL A 55 6.19 -0.25 3.21
C VAL A 55 7.51 0.37 3.73
N PRO A 56 8.66 0.20 3.05
CA PRO A 56 9.90 0.83 3.49
C PRO A 56 9.76 2.36 3.51
N GLU A 57 10.39 3.01 4.48
CA GLU A 57 10.53 4.47 4.47
C GLU A 57 11.34 4.89 3.25
N ARG A 58 10.86 5.92 2.53
CA ARG A 58 11.54 6.51 1.37
C ARG A 58 11.47 8.02 1.44
N PRO A 59 12.18 8.63 2.42
CA PRO A 59 12.20 10.08 2.56
C PRO A 59 12.73 10.72 1.27
N GLY A 60 12.16 11.86 0.87
CA GLY A 60 12.56 12.60 -0.34
C GLY A 60 11.98 12.09 -1.66
N ARG A 61 11.15 11.03 -1.66
CA ARG A 61 10.43 10.57 -2.85
C ARG A 61 9.18 11.43 -3.11
N CYS A 62 9.42 12.63 -3.65
CA CYS A 62 8.39 13.45 -4.28
C CYS A 62 8.70 13.58 -5.77
N GLU A 63 7.79 13.10 -6.61
CA GLU A 63 7.86 13.23 -8.07
C GLU A 63 6.66 14.05 -8.57
N PRO A 64 6.88 15.07 -9.40
CA PRO A 64 5.79 15.87 -9.93
C PRO A 64 4.92 15.05 -10.88
N ARG A 65 3.61 15.05 -10.63
CA ARG A 65 2.60 14.39 -11.47
C ARG A 65 2.33 15.20 -12.74
N VAL A 66 3.32 15.25 -13.62
CA VAL A 66 3.29 15.96 -14.91
C VAL A 66 3.77 15.07 -16.05
N ARG A 67 3.44 15.43 -17.28
CA ARG A 67 3.69 14.60 -18.47
C ARG A 67 4.48 15.34 -19.52
N LYS A 68 5.40 14.65 -20.18
CA LYS A 68 6.25 15.26 -21.22
C LYS A 68 5.48 15.52 -22.53
N ARG A 69 4.81 14.51 -23.09
CA ARG A 69 4.20 14.61 -24.44
C ARG A 69 2.94 13.77 -24.69
N ARG A 70 2.82 12.59 -24.09
CA ARG A 70 1.67 11.68 -24.32
C ARG A 70 0.33 12.39 -23.96
N PRO A 71 -0.87 11.91 -24.35
CA PRO A 71 -2.19 12.32 -23.80
C PRO A 71 -2.74 11.36 -22.70
N LYS A 72 -3.11 11.91 -21.54
CA LYS A 72 -3.61 11.36 -20.27
C LYS A 72 -3.97 12.59 -19.43
N ALA A 73 -4.90 12.48 -18.50
CA ALA A 73 -5.39 13.56 -17.65
C ALA A 73 -4.38 14.03 -16.57
N TYR A 74 -3.19 14.47 -16.96
CA TYR A 74 -2.25 15.19 -16.09
C TYR A 74 -1.64 16.38 -16.84
N PRO A 75 -1.26 17.46 -16.13
CA PRO A 75 -0.65 18.64 -16.74
C PRO A 75 0.63 18.35 -17.54
N LEU A 76 0.92 19.19 -18.51
CA LEU A 76 2.19 19.16 -19.25
C LEU A 76 3.34 19.61 -18.35
N MET A 77 4.53 19.05 -18.61
CA MET A 77 5.77 19.45 -17.97
C MET A 77 6.26 20.76 -18.59
N THR A 78 5.89 21.88 -18.00
CA THR A 78 6.27 23.24 -18.44
C THR A 78 7.60 23.70 -17.85
N LYS A 79 8.10 23.04 -16.80
CA LYS A 79 9.34 23.36 -16.08
C LYS A 79 10.20 22.13 -15.90
N SER A 80 11.47 22.35 -15.54
CA SER A 80 12.38 21.26 -15.19
C SER A 80 11.84 20.43 -14.02
N ARG A 81 12.17 19.14 -13.98
CA ARG A 81 11.75 18.27 -12.87
C ARG A 81 12.31 18.74 -11.53
N HIS A 82 13.50 19.35 -11.54
CA HIS A 82 14.14 19.86 -10.33
C HIS A 82 13.27 20.96 -9.68
N GLU A 83 12.91 21.99 -10.45
CA GLU A 83 12.04 23.08 -9.96
C GLU A 83 10.69 22.59 -9.45
N LEU A 84 10.05 21.66 -10.18
CA LEU A 84 8.76 21.12 -9.78
C LEU A 84 8.85 20.28 -8.50
N ARG A 85 9.97 19.58 -8.26
CA ARG A 85 10.21 18.86 -7.00
C ARG A 85 10.36 19.81 -5.84
N THR A 86 11.12 20.90 -6.00
CA THR A 86 11.27 21.93 -4.96
C THR A 86 9.92 22.52 -4.57
N LYS A 87 9.08 22.90 -5.54
CA LYS A 87 7.73 23.41 -5.26
C LYS A 87 6.84 22.45 -4.47
N LEU A 88 6.99 21.15 -4.67
CA LEU A 88 6.23 20.11 -3.94
C LEU A 88 6.76 19.85 -2.53
N GLN A 89 7.98 20.27 -2.23
CA GLN A 89 8.56 20.18 -0.89
C GLN A 89 8.23 21.40 -0.03
N THR A 90 7.91 22.54 -0.67
CA THR A 90 7.58 23.80 0.01
C THR A 90 6.08 23.98 0.28
N ALA A 91 5.22 23.12 -0.26
CA ALA A 91 3.77 23.14 -0.09
C ALA A 91 3.34 22.10 0.96
#